data_AF-A0A8S3H104-F1
#
_entry.id   AF-A0A8S3H104-F1
#
_cell.length_a   1.000
_cell.length_b   1.000
_cell.length_c   1.000
_cell.angle_alpha   90.00
_cell.angle_beta   90.00
_cell.angle_gamma   90.00
#
_symmetry.space_group_name_H-M   'P 1'
#
loop_
_entity.id
_entity.type
_entity.pdbx_description
1 polymer ?
#
loop_
_entity_poly.entity_id
_entity_poly.type
_entity_poly.pdbx_seq_one_letter_code
_entity_poly.pdbx_strand_id
1 'polypeptide(L)'
;MSIAKIKNAAKSLKTFQGIHFETYLDNGEAAEQMNKWLLEVSWEVANKVGGIYTVIRSKVPITKKEYGNNYICLGPYNDSFVKTEVEISEPKNDVLHEAVNDMRRYGVNVNFILI
;
A
#
# COMPACT_ATOMS: atom_id res chain seq x y z
N MET A 1 1.89 23.00 1.19
CA MET A 1 3.26 22.99 0.63
C MET A 1 3.16 22.80 -0.87
N SER A 2 3.76 23.66 -1.71
CA SER A 2 3.54 23.59 -3.16
C SER A 2 4.28 22.41 -3.79
N ILE A 3 3.67 21.79 -4.81
CA ILE A 3 4.23 20.67 -5.60
C ILE A 3 5.63 21.01 -6.14
N ALA A 4 5.91 22.29 -6.40
CA ALA A 4 7.20 22.77 -6.89
C ALA A 4 8.34 22.60 -5.86
N LYS A 5 8.07 22.79 -4.56
CA LYS A 5 9.10 22.61 -3.51
C LYS A 5 9.48 21.14 -3.33
N ILE A 6 8.51 20.24 -3.45
CA ILE A 6 8.72 18.78 -3.38
C ILE A 6 9.58 18.32 -4.57
N LYS A 7 9.28 18.81 -5.79
CA LYS A 7 10.06 18.47 -7.00
C LYS A 7 11.52 18.93 -6.93
N ASN A 8 11.79 20.12 -6.38
CA ASN A 8 13.16 20.62 -6.24
C ASN A 8 13.97 19.88 -5.17
N ALA A 9 13.36 19.53 -4.04
CA ALA A 9 14.01 18.71 -3.02
C ALA A 9 14.34 17.30 -3.55
N ALA A 10 13.41 16.69 -4.30
CA ALA A 10 13.64 15.41 -4.96
C ALA A 10 14.76 15.48 -6.01
N LYS A 11 14.84 16.58 -6.79
CA LYS A 11 15.90 16.78 -7.79
C LYS A 11 17.30 16.91 -7.17
N SER A 12 17.40 17.52 -5.98
CA SER A 12 18.64 17.59 -5.20
C SER A 12 19.10 16.21 -4.70
N LEU A 13 18.15 15.35 -4.29
CA LEU A 13 18.43 13.99 -3.84
C LEU A 13 18.82 13.04 -4.99
N LYS A 14 18.22 13.21 -6.18
CA LYS A 14 18.48 12.40 -7.39
C LYS A 14 19.95 12.32 -7.79
N THR A 15 20.74 13.35 -7.49
CA THR A 15 22.14 13.45 -7.96
C THR A 15 23.15 12.89 -6.95
N PHE A 16 22.78 12.71 -5.68
CA PHE A 16 23.77 12.53 -4.60
C PHE A 16 24.23 11.08 -4.39
N GLN A 17 23.56 10.07 -4.97
CA GLN A 17 23.86 8.66 -4.68
C GLN A 17 23.94 7.72 -5.91
N GLY A 18 23.81 8.21 -7.14
CA GLY A 18 23.73 7.33 -8.32
C GLY A 18 22.48 6.43 -8.36
N ILE A 19 21.53 6.67 -7.45
CA ILE A 19 20.24 5.97 -7.38
C ILE A 19 19.28 6.66 -8.34
N HIS A 20 18.96 6.00 -9.45
CA HIS A 20 17.86 6.41 -10.31
C HIS A 20 16.53 6.14 -9.59
N PHE A 21 16.01 7.14 -8.89
CA PHE A 21 14.67 7.08 -8.27
C PHE A 21 13.54 6.76 -9.26
N GLU A 22 13.77 7.02 -10.54
CA GLU A 22 12.80 6.70 -11.61
C GLU A 22 12.62 5.20 -11.81
N THR A 23 13.62 4.38 -11.44
CA THR A 23 13.52 2.91 -11.47
C THR A 23 12.70 2.34 -10.31
N TYR A 24 12.42 3.13 -9.27
CA TYR A 24 11.67 2.72 -8.08
C TYR A 24 10.29 3.38 -7.98
N LEU A 25 9.91 4.23 -8.93
CA LEU A 25 8.60 4.90 -8.93
C LEU A 25 7.90 4.66 -10.29
N ASP A 26 7.87 3.40 -10.67
CA ASP A 26 7.41 2.87 -11.95
C ASP A 26 5.97 2.31 -11.89
N ASN A 27 5.24 2.62 -10.82
CA ASN A 27 3.92 2.07 -10.51
C ASN A 27 3.90 0.54 -10.31
N GLY A 28 5.04 -0.05 -9.92
CA GLY A 28 5.13 -1.46 -9.55
C GLY A 28 5.59 -2.40 -10.67
N GLU A 29 6.00 -1.88 -11.83
CA GLU A 29 6.46 -2.72 -12.95
C GLU A 29 7.65 -3.61 -12.54
N ALA A 30 8.67 -3.05 -11.89
CA ALA A 30 9.81 -3.82 -11.40
C ALA A 30 9.41 -4.80 -10.28
N ALA A 31 8.48 -4.41 -9.40
CA ALA A 31 7.98 -5.29 -8.35
C ALA A 31 7.25 -6.51 -8.93
N GLU A 32 6.42 -6.31 -9.95
CA GLU A 32 5.73 -7.39 -10.66
C GLU A 32 6.72 -8.31 -11.39
N GLN A 33 7.67 -7.76 -12.15
CA GLN A 33 8.69 -8.55 -12.87
C GLN A 33 9.55 -9.41 -11.95
N MET A 34 9.86 -8.90 -10.76
CA MET A 34 10.66 -9.62 -9.76
C MET A 34 9.82 -10.49 -8.83
N ASN A 35 8.49 -10.53 -9.00
CA ASN A 35 7.55 -11.14 -8.06
C ASN A 35 7.79 -10.70 -6.60
N LYS A 36 8.04 -9.40 -6.40
CA LYS A 36 8.34 -8.79 -5.12
C LYS A 36 7.08 -8.22 -4.50
N TRP A 37 6.74 -8.69 -3.30
CA TRP A 37 5.56 -8.26 -2.56
C TRP A 37 5.93 -7.46 -1.30
N LEU A 38 5.12 -6.46 -0.98
CA LEU A 38 5.24 -5.69 0.25
C LEU A 38 3.92 -5.73 1.03
N LEU A 39 3.98 -6.27 2.24
CA LEU A 39 2.87 -6.26 3.18
C LEU A 39 3.21 -5.33 4.34
N GLU A 40 2.43 -4.27 4.53
CA GLU A 40 2.56 -3.32 5.64
C GLU A 40 1.45 -3.59 6.66
N VAL A 41 1.83 -4.15 7.81
CA VAL A 41 0.91 -4.59 8.86
C VAL A 41 0.92 -3.60 10.01
N SER A 42 -0.25 -3.12 10.42
CA SER A 42 -0.38 -2.28 11.60
C SER A 42 -1.80 -2.31 12.17
N TRP A 43 -1.89 -2.09 13.48
CA TRP A 43 -3.17 -1.89 14.16
C TRP A 43 -3.98 -0.70 13.62
N GLU A 44 -3.30 0.27 13.02
CA GLU A 44 -3.89 1.52 12.55
C GLU A 44 -4.14 1.56 11.02
N VAL A 45 -3.96 0.46 10.30
CA VAL A 45 -4.41 0.35 8.90
C VAL A 45 -5.94 0.36 8.88
N ALA A 46 -6.52 1.36 8.21
CA ALA A 46 -7.98 1.59 8.14
C ALA A 46 -8.68 1.66 9.52
N ASN A 47 -7.94 1.98 10.57
CA ASN A 47 -8.43 2.02 11.94
C ASN A 47 -7.77 3.19 12.69
N LYS A 48 -8.41 4.36 12.66
CA LYS A 48 -7.80 5.59 13.18
C LYS A 48 -7.79 5.61 14.70
N VAL A 49 -6.63 5.30 15.29
CA VAL A 49 -6.41 5.35 16.75
C VAL A 49 -5.49 6.51 17.14
N GLY A 50 -4.41 6.75 16.40
CA GLY A 50 -3.38 7.71 16.76
C GLY A 50 -2.55 8.20 15.57
N GLY A 51 -1.26 8.44 15.84
CA GLY A 51 -0.35 9.03 14.85
C GLY A 51 0.02 8.09 13.71
N ILE A 52 0.02 6.77 13.95
CA ILE A 52 0.46 5.78 12.96
C ILE A 52 -0.49 5.74 11.77
N TYR A 53 -1.80 5.90 11.99
CA TYR A 53 -2.78 6.08 10.92
C TYR A 53 -2.35 7.18 9.95
N THR A 54 -1.89 8.33 10.47
CA THR A 54 -1.47 9.47 9.65
C THR A 54 -0.17 9.17 8.89
N VAL A 55 0.77 8.46 9.52
CA VAL A 55 2.01 8.00 8.87
C VAL A 55 1.68 7.07 7.71
N ILE A 56 0.88 6.03 7.93
CA ILE A 56 0.49 5.07 6.89
C ILE A 56 -0.26 5.79 5.77
N ARG A 57 -1.31 6.55 6.11
CA ARG A 57 -2.13 7.28 5.14
C ARG A 57 -1.33 8.24 4.27
N SER A 58 -0.31 8.90 4.83
CA SER A 58 0.55 9.81 4.07
C SER A 58 1.61 9.09 3.21
N LYS A 59 1.98 7.86 3.58
CA LYS A 59 2.98 7.05 2.89
C LYS A 59 2.40 6.18 1.78
N VAL A 60 1.18 5.67 1.93
CA VAL A 60 0.51 4.80 0.94
C VAL A 60 0.64 5.33 -0.50
N PRO A 61 0.39 6.62 -0.82
CA PRO A 61 0.46 7.09 -2.20
C PRO A 61 1.84 6.97 -2.85
N ILE A 62 2.92 7.08 -2.06
CA ILE A 62 4.27 6.93 -2.61
C ILE A 62 4.67 5.46 -2.69
N THR A 63 4.32 4.63 -1.68
CA THR A 63 4.59 3.19 -1.72
C THR A 63 3.85 2.51 -2.87
N LYS A 64 2.59 2.92 -3.13
CA LYS A 64 1.81 2.41 -4.26
C LYS A 64 2.43 2.80 -5.62
N LYS A 65 3.14 3.92 -5.72
CA LYS A 65 3.92 4.26 -6.92
C LYS A 65 5.17 3.40 -7.08
N GLU A 66 5.67 2.78 -6.01
CA GLU A 66 6.84 1.90 -6.06
C GLU A 66 6.46 0.43 -6.29
N TYR A 67 5.39 -0.04 -5.68
CA TYR A 67 5.01 -1.46 -5.68
C TYR A 67 3.71 -1.75 -6.44
N GLY A 68 2.95 -0.74 -6.86
CA GLY A 68 1.71 -0.93 -7.61
C GLY A 68 0.72 -1.83 -6.87
N ASN A 69 0.28 -2.89 -7.54
CA ASN A 69 -0.64 -3.90 -6.99
C ASN A 69 0.05 -4.93 -6.08
N ASN A 70 1.38 -4.95 -6.02
CA ASN A 70 2.15 -5.83 -5.14
C ASN A 70 2.30 -5.27 -3.70
N TYR A 71 1.68 -4.13 -3.42
CA TYR A 71 1.63 -3.53 -2.09
C TYR A 71 0.26 -3.73 -1.43
N ILE A 72 0.29 -4.25 -0.21
CA ILE A 72 -0.89 -4.58 0.59
C ILE A 72 -0.72 -3.98 1.98
N CYS A 73 -1.75 -3.30 2.48
CA CYS A 73 -1.84 -2.96 3.90
C CYS A 73 -2.76 -3.95 4.60
N LEU A 74 -2.37 -4.42 5.78
CA LEU A 74 -3.15 -5.35 6.59
C LEU A 74 -3.39 -4.76 7.98
N GLY A 75 -4.65 -4.79 8.41
CA GLY A 75 -5.07 -4.26 9.71
C GLY A 75 -6.29 -4.99 10.27
N PRO A 76 -6.64 -4.69 11.53
CA PRO A 76 -7.85 -5.24 12.14
C PRO A 76 -9.09 -4.70 11.44
N TYR A 77 -10.10 -5.55 11.30
CA TYR A 77 -11.39 -5.15 10.77
C TYR A 77 -12.20 -4.42 11.83
N ASN A 78 -12.53 -3.15 11.58
CA ASN A 78 -13.40 -2.35 12.42
C ASN A 78 -14.56 -1.79 11.58
N ASP A 79 -15.76 -2.31 11.80
CA ASP A 79 -16.96 -2.01 11.02
C ASP A 79 -17.23 -0.51 10.84
N SER A 80 -16.99 0.30 11.88
CA SER A 80 -17.27 1.73 11.87
C SER A 80 -16.35 2.51 10.91
N PHE A 81 -15.09 2.09 10.81
CA PHE A 81 -14.10 2.75 9.95
C PHE A 81 -14.09 2.15 8.55
N VAL A 82 -14.24 0.83 8.41
CA VAL A 82 -14.19 0.17 7.10
C VAL A 82 -15.31 0.67 6.19
N LYS A 83 -16.53 0.83 6.69
CA LYS A 83 -17.68 1.27 5.87
C LYS A 83 -17.59 2.72 5.38
N THR A 84 -16.74 3.54 6.01
CA THR A 84 -16.65 4.97 5.74
C THR A 84 -15.36 5.37 5.02
N GLU A 85 -14.27 4.62 5.21
CA GLU A 85 -12.95 5.00 4.70
C GLU A 85 -12.46 4.18 3.51
N VAL A 86 -13.00 2.99 3.27
CA VAL A 86 -12.47 2.06 2.26
C VAL A 86 -13.59 1.41 1.44
N GLU A 87 -13.25 1.09 0.19
CA GLU A 87 -14.12 0.33 -0.69
C GLU A 87 -13.76 -1.15 -0.57
N ILE A 88 -14.71 -1.96 -0.09
CA ILE A 88 -14.55 -3.41 -0.06
C ILE A 88 -14.66 -3.94 -1.48
N SER A 89 -13.67 -4.72 -1.90
CA SER A 89 -13.66 -5.38 -3.20
C SER A 89 -13.08 -6.78 -3.08
N GLU A 90 -13.12 -7.54 -4.16
CA GLU A 90 -12.33 -8.78 -4.27
C GLU A 90 -10.96 -8.49 -4.87
N PRO A 91 -9.91 -9.27 -4.51
CA PRO A 91 -8.60 -9.15 -5.15
C PRO A 91 -8.72 -9.52 -6.62
N LYS A 92 -8.16 -8.69 -7.51
CA LYS A 92 -8.09 -8.99 -8.95
C LYS A 92 -6.98 -9.97 -9.32
N ASN A 93 -5.99 -10.12 -8.44
CA ASN A 93 -4.87 -11.03 -8.64
C ASN A 93 -5.26 -12.43 -8.15
N ASP A 94 -5.05 -13.44 -8.98
CA ASP A 94 -5.47 -14.82 -8.69
C ASP A 94 -4.80 -15.39 -7.43
N VAL A 95 -3.51 -15.11 -7.21
CA VAL A 95 -2.76 -15.58 -6.04
C VAL A 95 -3.32 -14.99 -4.75
N LEU A 96 -3.63 -13.68 -4.75
CA LEU A 96 -4.28 -13.04 -3.60
C LEU A 96 -5.71 -13.54 -3.40
N HIS A 97 -6.44 -13.77 -4.48
CA HIS A 97 -7.80 -14.29 -4.40
C HIS A 97 -7.82 -15.69 -3.77
N GLU A 98 -6.91 -16.58 -4.20
CA GLU A 98 -6.73 -17.91 -3.61
C GLU A 98 -6.32 -17.83 -2.14
N ALA A 99 -5.33 -16.99 -1.80
CA ALA A 99 -4.88 -16.82 -0.42
C ALA A 99 -6.01 -16.34 0.51
N VAL A 100 -6.79 -15.35 0.08
CA VAL A 100 -7.96 -14.86 0.83
C VAL A 100 -9.02 -15.95 0.99
N ASN A 101 -9.29 -16.72 -0.07
CA ASN A 101 -10.27 -17.80 -0.01
C ASN A 101 -9.82 -18.93 0.93
N ASP A 102 -8.55 -19.30 0.90
CA ASP A 102 -8.02 -20.31 1.83
C ASP A 102 -8.11 -19.83 3.28
N MET A 103 -7.76 -18.57 3.57
CA MET A 103 -7.97 -17.99 4.91
C MET A 103 -9.44 -18.08 5.35
N ARG A 104 -10.38 -17.75 4.45
CA ARG A 104 -11.83 -17.85 4.69
C ARG A 104 -12.25 -19.31 4.95
N ARG A 105 -11.69 -20.28 4.23
CA ARG A 105 -11.96 -21.72 4.42
C ARG A 105 -11.50 -22.22 5.78
N TYR A 106 -10.42 -21.66 6.32
CA TYR A 106 -9.96 -21.93 7.69
C TYR A 106 -10.74 -21.16 8.77
N GLY A 107 -11.80 -20.43 8.39
CA GLY A 107 -12.65 -19.69 9.34
C GLY A 107 -12.12 -18.30 9.69
N VAL A 108 -11.10 -17.79 8.99
CA VAL A 108 -10.59 -16.44 9.18
C VAL A 108 -11.34 -15.48 8.27
N ASN A 109 -12.13 -14.58 8.84
CA ASN A 109 -12.88 -13.59 8.07
C ASN A 109 -11.94 -12.46 7.60
N VAL A 110 -11.66 -12.43 6.30
CA VAL A 110 -10.79 -11.43 5.66
C VAL A 110 -11.59 -10.68 4.61
N ASN A 111 -11.54 -9.35 4.72
CA ASN A 111 -12.06 -8.43 3.71
C ASN A 111 -10.88 -7.78 2.97
N PHE A 112 -10.94 -7.82 1.65
CA PHE A 112 -9.99 -7.10 0.81
C PHE A 112 -10.53 -5.70 0.52
N ILE A 113 -9.64 -4.71 0.53
CA ILE A 113 -9.99 -3.31 0.39
C ILE A 113 -9.10 -2.66 -0.66
N LEU A 114 -9.69 -1.76 -1.46
CA LEU A 114 -8.92 -0.92 -2.38
C LEU A 114 -8.39 0.30 -1.62
N ILE A 115 -7.08 0.53 -1.74
CA ILE A 115 -6.37 1.66 -1.14
C ILE A 115 -5.85 2.59 -2.22
#